data_AF-A0A953Y7F0-F1
#
_entry.id   AF-A0A953Y7F0-F1
#
_cell.length_a   1.000
_cell.length_b   1.000
_cell.length_c   1.000
_cell.angle_alpha   90.00
_cell.angle_beta   90.00
_cell.angle_gamma   90.00
#
_symmetry.space_group_name_H-M   'P 1'
#
loop_
_entity.id
_entity.type
_entity.pdbx_description
1 polymer ?
#
loop_
_entity_poly.entity_id
_entity_poly.type
_entity_poly.pdbx_seq_one_letter_code
_entity_poly.pdbx_strand_id
1 'polypeptide(L)'
;MTTSISAGRERLEHLARHYALSTRPFLLHGGSAAQRRSFAEQIHAHSGSSSPLHRVEGEDPALAEIPAGEHLYLCEVEALGARAQRELLAGIREERWRVIAGTQGLDPDRLREDLYALLEAGFVAVDRVGEPVAV
;
A
#
# COMPACT_ATOMS: atom_id res chain seq x y z
N MET A 1 30.58 -15.16 0.75
CA MET A 1 29.73 -14.07 1.29
C MET A 1 28.61 -13.75 0.30
N THR A 2 27.68 -14.68 0.08
CA THR A 2 26.68 -14.60 -1.02
C THR A 2 25.26 -14.97 -0.59
N THR A 3 25.06 -15.32 0.68
CA THR A 3 23.79 -15.85 1.22
C THR A 3 22.81 -14.78 1.70
N SER A 4 23.27 -13.55 1.97
CA SER A 4 22.42 -12.53 2.61
C SER A 4 21.50 -11.79 1.64
N ILE A 5 21.85 -11.72 0.35
CA ILE A 5 21.06 -11.01 -0.67
C ILE A 5 19.97 -11.93 -1.25
N SER A 6 20.27 -13.22 -1.43
CA SER A 6 19.31 -14.24 -1.88
C SER A 6 18.19 -14.43 -0.85
N ALA A 7 18.53 -14.53 0.44
CA ALA A 7 17.55 -14.67 1.51
C ALA A 7 16.59 -13.47 1.60
N GLY A 8 17.09 -12.24 1.39
CA GLY A 8 16.25 -11.05 1.36
C GLY A 8 15.28 -11.03 0.17
N ARG A 9 15.73 -11.47 -1.01
CA ARG A 9 14.90 -11.54 -2.21
C ARG A 9 13.83 -12.62 -2.13
N GLU A 10 14.19 -13.82 -1.67
CA GLU A 10 13.24 -14.92 -1.47
C GLU A 10 12.17 -14.55 -0.43
N ARG A 11 12.56 -13.82 0.61
CA ARG A 11 11.62 -13.33 1.62
C ARG A 11 10.64 -12.31 1.04
N LEU A 12 11.13 -11.30 0.31
CA LEU A 12 10.28 -10.31 -0.38
C LEU A 12 9.31 -10.99 -1.35
N GLU A 13 9.77 -11.96 -2.13
CA GLU A 13 8.90 -12.71 -3.04
C GLU A 13 7.80 -13.48 -2.28
N HIS A 14 8.15 -14.13 -1.17
CA HIS A 14 7.18 -14.83 -0.33
C HIS A 14 6.13 -13.87 0.24
N LEU A 15 6.56 -12.71 0.73
CA LEU A 15 5.67 -11.67 1.25
C LEU A 15 4.79 -11.10 0.16
N ALA A 16 5.33 -10.85 -1.03
CA ALA A 16 4.56 -10.32 -2.14
C ALA A 16 3.42 -11.28 -2.52
N ARG A 17 3.69 -12.59 -2.55
CA ARG A 17 2.66 -13.62 -2.75
C ARG A 17 1.65 -13.69 -1.62
N HIS A 18 2.09 -13.53 -0.37
CA HIS A 18 1.19 -13.50 0.78
C HIS A 18 0.20 -12.33 0.68
N TYR A 19 0.70 -11.11 0.45
CA TYR A 19 -0.13 -9.92 0.32
C TYR A 19 -0.98 -9.90 -0.96
N ALA A 20 -0.52 -10.55 -2.02
CA ALA A 20 -1.29 -10.71 -3.26
C ALA A 20 -2.61 -11.48 -3.08
N LEU A 21 -2.64 -12.39 -2.09
CA LEU A 21 -3.83 -13.15 -1.70
C LEU A 21 -4.68 -12.40 -0.68
N SER A 22 -4.18 -11.30 -0.11
CA SER A 22 -4.92 -10.47 0.83
C SER A 22 -5.93 -9.59 0.10
N THR A 23 -7.15 -9.53 0.62
CA THR A 23 -8.15 -8.52 0.23
C THR A 23 -8.03 -7.25 1.06
N ARG A 24 -7.25 -7.30 2.15
CA ARG A 24 -7.05 -6.16 3.04
C ARG A 24 -6.08 -5.15 2.42
N PRO A 25 -6.32 -3.86 2.61
CA PRO A 25 -5.33 -2.85 2.27
C PRO A 25 -4.08 -2.99 3.15
N PHE A 26 -2.94 -2.50 2.70
CA PHE A 26 -1.69 -2.55 3.49
C PHE A 26 -0.76 -1.38 3.17
N LEU A 27 0.08 -1.06 4.14
CA LEU A 27 0.94 0.12 4.15
C LEU A 27 2.40 -0.32 4.09
N LEU A 28 3.11 0.11 3.06
CA LEU A 28 4.54 -0.11 2.86
C LEU A 28 5.30 1.04 3.52
N HIS A 29 6.04 0.69 4.57
CA HIS A 29 6.88 1.62 5.32
C HIS A 29 8.37 1.36 5.05
N GLY A 30 9.13 2.45 4.93
CA GLY A 30 10.58 2.39 4.75
C GLY A 30 11.01 2.17 3.30
N GLY A 31 12.32 2.05 3.09
CA GLY A 31 12.93 2.03 1.75
C GLY A 31 12.76 3.35 1.01
N SER A 32 13.24 3.41 -0.23
CA SER A 32 12.95 4.52 -1.14
C SER A 32 11.55 4.37 -1.77
N ALA A 33 10.99 5.46 -2.30
CA ALA A 33 9.72 5.41 -3.04
C ALA A 33 9.77 4.40 -4.22
N ALA A 34 10.93 4.28 -4.87
CA ALA A 34 11.14 3.31 -5.94
C ALA A 34 11.10 1.86 -5.44
N GLN A 35 11.63 1.59 -4.24
CA GLN A 35 11.57 0.26 -3.64
C GLN A 35 10.14 -0.13 -3.25
N ARG A 36 9.39 0.78 -2.62
CA ARG A 36 7.97 0.56 -2.29
C ARG A 36 7.14 0.30 -3.53
N ARG A 37 7.36 1.09 -4.58
CA ARG A 37 6.70 0.90 -5.88
C ARG A 37 7.00 -0.47 -6.47
N SER A 38 8.29 -0.85 -6.55
CA SER A 38 8.68 -2.15 -7.09
C SER A 38 8.06 -3.31 -6.32
N PHE A 39 7.87 -3.16 -5.01
CA PHE A 39 7.22 -4.17 -4.19
C PHE A 39 5.70 -4.21 -4.41
N ALA A 40 5.04 -3.06 -4.52
CA ALA A 40 3.62 -2.97 -4.89
C ALA A 40 3.34 -3.62 -6.26
N GLU A 41 4.21 -3.39 -7.24
CA GLU A 41 4.14 -4.01 -8.57
C GLU A 41 4.31 -5.54 -8.49
N GLN A 42 5.20 -6.05 -7.63
CA GLN A 42 5.35 -7.49 -7.39
C GLN A 42 4.11 -8.10 -6.75
N ILE A 43 3.50 -7.43 -5.77
CA ILE A 43 2.26 -7.90 -5.14
C ILE A 43 1.14 -7.98 -6.17
N HIS A 44 0.99 -6.93 -6.98
CA HIS A 44 0.01 -6.92 -8.06
C HIS A 44 0.25 -8.05 -9.08
N ALA A 45 1.51 -8.28 -9.50
CA ALA A 45 1.84 -9.36 -10.43
C ALA A 45 1.50 -10.75 -9.85
N HIS A 46 1.63 -10.94 -8.55
CA HIS A 46 1.31 -12.20 -7.88
C HIS A 46 -0.18 -12.37 -7.55
N SER A 47 -1.02 -11.33 -7.66
CA SER A 47 -2.46 -11.44 -7.35
C SER A 47 -3.24 -12.20 -8.42
N GLY A 48 -2.63 -12.44 -9.58
CA GLY A 48 -3.28 -13.05 -10.74
C GLY A 48 -4.35 -12.16 -11.37
N SER A 49 -4.46 -10.90 -10.94
CA SER A 49 -5.41 -9.94 -11.50
C SER A 49 -4.91 -9.41 -12.85
N SER A 50 -5.80 -9.37 -13.83
CA SER A 50 -5.56 -8.68 -15.11
C SER A 50 -5.90 -7.18 -15.05
N SER A 51 -6.46 -6.71 -13.93
CA SER A 51 -6.85 -5.31 -13.76
C SER A 51 -5.60 -4.42 -13.62
N PRO A 52 -5.63 -3.16 -14.09
CA PRO A 52 -4.51 -2.25 -13.89
C PRO A 52 -4.18 -2.00 -12.40
N LEU A 53 -2.89 -1.74 -12.15
CA LEU A 53 -2.43 -1.09 -10.92
C LEU A 53 -2.36 0.42 -11.18
N HIS A 54 -3.35 1.16 -10.68
CA HIS A 54 -3.40 2.61 -10.79
C HIS A 54 -2.46 3.26 -9.81
N ARG A 55 -1.57 4.11 -10.32
CA ARG A 55 -0.69 4.91 -9.48
C ARG A 55 -1.41 6.19 -9.09
N VAL A 56 -1.52 6.43 -7.79
CA VAL A 56 -2.21 7.57 -7.21
C VAL A 56 -1.19 8.45 -6.48
N GLU A 57 -1.09 9.70 -6.90
CA GLU A 57 -0.15 10.68 -6.38
C GLU A 57 -0.78 12.06 -6.26
N GLY A 58 -0.26 12.87 -5.35
CA GLY A 58 -0.69 14.26 -5.17
C GLY A 58 -1.85 14.43 -4.18
N GLU A 59 -2.28 15.67 -4.03
CA GLU A 59 -3.25 16.09 -3.00
C GLU A 59 -4.69 15.70 -3.34
N ASP A 60 -5.12 15.87 -4.59
CA ASP A 60 -6.50 15.60 -4.99
C ASP A 60 -6.56 14.71 -6.24
N PRO A 61 -6.19 13.43 -6.13
CA PRO A 61 -6.31 12.48 -7.22
C PRO A 61 -7.77 12.19 -7.58
N ALA A 62 -8.02 11.93 -8.86
CA ALA A 62 -9.35 11.58 -9.39
C ALA A 62 -9.73 10.11 -9.09
N LEU A 63 -9.86 9.74 -7.82
CA LEU A 63 -10.20 8.38 -7.39
C LEU A 63 -11.52 7.87 -7.97
N ALA A 64 -12.50 8.75 -8.16
CA ALA A 64 -13.81 8.43 -8.72
C ALA A 64 -13.76 7.87 -10.14
N GLU A 65 -12.71 8.21 -10.90
CA GLU A 65 -12.50 7.75 -12.27
C GLU A 65 -11.98 6.30 -12.30
N ILE A 66 -11.50 5.78 -11.16
CA ILE A 66 -10.95 4.43 -11.06
C ILE A 66 -12.08 3.42 -10.85
N PRO A 67 -12.23 2.42 -11.75
CA PRO A 67 -13.29 1.43 -11.65
C PRO A 67 -13.20 0.57 -10.39
N ALA A 68 -14.34 0.02 -9.98
CA ALA A 68 -14.40 -0.94 -8.88
C ALA A 68 -13.72 -2.27 -9.27
N GLY A 69 -13.08 -2.93 -8.30
CA GLY A 69 -12.32 -4.16 -8.49
C GLY A 69 -10.88 -3.96 -8.94
N GLU A 70 -10.43 -2.71 -9.10
CA GLU A 70 -9.07 -2.39 -9.55
C GLU A 70 -8.09 -2.21 -8.39
N HIS A 71 -6.78 -2.27 -8.70
CA HIS A 71 -5.72 -2.10 -7.72
C HIS A 71 -5.24 -0.66 -7.68
N LEU A 72 -5.04 -0.10 -6.49
CA LEU A 72 -4.48 1.22 -6.26
C LEU A 72 -3.11 1.10 -5.60
N TYR A 73 -2.13 1.83 -6.13
CA TYR A 73 -0.88 2.11 -5.44
C TYR A 73 -0.80 3.61 -5.11
N LEU A 74 -0.95 3.95 -3.83
CA LEU A 74 -0.78 5.31 -3.31
C LEU A 74 0.69 5.50 -2.97
N CYS A 75 1.40 6.38 -3.66
CA CYS A 75 2.87 6.48 -3.50
C CYS A 75 3.28 7.04 -2.13
N GLU A 76 2.59 8.09 -1.70
CA GLU A 76 2.75 8.73 -0.39
C GLU A 76 1.36 9.08 0.11
N VAL A 77 0.85 8.26 1.03
CA VAL A 77 -0.51 8.41 1.56
C VAL A 77 -0.69 9.71 2.35
N GLU A 78 0.40 10.21 2.95
CA GLU A 78 0.47 11.52 3.61
C GLU A 78 0.28 12.70 2.65
N ALA A 79 0.50 12.51 1.35
CA ALA A 79 0.35 13.57 0.36
C ALA A 79 -1.13 13.83 -0.01
N LEU A 80 -2.04 12.92 0.34
CA LEU A 80 -3.46 13.05 0.03
C LEU A 80 -4.11 14.18 0.84
N GLY A 81 -4.94 14.96 0.17
CA GLY A 81 -5.84 15.94 0.77
C GLY A 81 -7.05 15.26 1.42
N ALA A 82 -7.70 15.97 2.35
CA ALA A 82 -8.80 15.43 3.16
C ALA A 82 -10.01 14.95 2.34
N ARG A 83 -10.23 15.48 1.14
CA ARG A 83 -11.27 15.00 0.22
C ARG A 83 -10.91 13.61 -0.31
N ALA A 84 -9.74 13.48 -0.94
CA ALA A 84 -9.27 12.22 -1.51
C ALA A 84 -9.12 11.13 -0.44
N GLN A 85 -8.70 11.48 0.79
CA GLN A 85 -8.64 10.53 1.91
C GLN A 85 -10.02 9.99 2.27
N ARG A 86 -11.05 10.83 2.36
CA ARG A 86 -12.43 10.39 2.63
C ARG A 86 -12.98 9.50 1.53
N GLU A 87 -12.68 9.82 0.29
CA GLU A 87 -13.10 9.03 -0.87
C GLU A 87 -12.41 7.65 -0.90
N LEU A 88 -11.11 7.62 -0.63
CA LEU A 88 -10.35 6.38 -0.46
C LEU A 88 -10.93 5.52 0.67
N LEU A 89 -11.19 6.12 1.84
CA LEU A 89 -11.78 5.43 2.99
C LEU A 89 -13.16 4.84 2.68
N ALA A 90 -14.01 5.58 1.98
CA ALA A 90 -15.31 5.07 1.52
C ALA A 90 -15.12 3.88 0.58
N GLY A 91 -14.24 4.00 -0.42
CA GLY A 91 -13.95 2.92 -1.35
C GLY A 91 -13.37 1.67 -0.68
N ILE A 92 -12.52 1.82 0.34
CA ILE A 92 -11.99 0.68 1.11
C ILE A 92 -13.10 0.00 1.91
N ARG A 93 -13.96 0.76 2.59
CA ARG A 93 -15.09 0.22 3.36
C ARG A 93 -16.10 -0.52 2.48
N GLU A 94 -16.29 -0.06 1.25
CA GLU A 94 -17.15 -0.68 0.25
C GLU A 94 -16.45 -1.82 -0.51
N GLU A 95 -15.21 -2.19 -0.14
CA GLU A 95 -14.38 -3.17 -0.85
C GLU A 95 -14.21 -2.87 -2.35
N ARG A 96 -14.31 -1.59 -2.72
CA ARG A 96 -14.28 -1.11 -4.10
C ARG A 96 -12.92 -1.29 -4.75
N TRP A 97 -11.83 -1.18 -3.98
CA TRP A 97 -10.46 -1.23 -4.50
C TRP A 97 -9.56 -2.08 -3.62
N ARG A 98 -8.54 -2.68 -4.25
CA ARG A 98 -7.42 -3.29 -3.54
C ARG A 98 -6.31 -2.26 -3.39
N VAL A 99 -6.05 -1.81 -2.17
CA VAL A 99 -5.20 -0.64 -1.92
C VAL A 99 -3.85 -1.04 -1.33
N ILE A 100 -2.78 -0.56 -1.98
CA ILE A 100 -1.41 -0.61 -1.52
C ILE A 100 -0.98 0.84 -1.27
N ALA A 101 -0.68 1.20 -0.02
CA ALA A 101 -0.19 2.54 0.30
C ALA A 101 1.30 2.51 0.60
N GLY A 102 2.05 3.51 0.16
CA GLY A 102 3.40 3.80 0.62
C GLY A 102 3.40 4.99 1.58
N THR A 103 4.29 4.97 2.56
CA THR A 103 4.54 6.12 3.44
C THR A 103 6.03 6.35 3.70
N GLN A 104 6.43 7.61 3.86
CA GLN A 104 7.78 7.96 4.30
C GLN A 104 8.01 7.80 5.81
N GLY A 105 6.95 7.75 6.61
CA GLY A 105 7.08 7.60 8.06
C GLY A 105 5.74 7.44 8.76
N LEU A 106 5.72 6.56 9.77
CA LEU A 106 4.60 6.38 10.69
C LEU A 106 4.70 7.41 11.83
N ASP A 107 5.01 8.66 11.52
CA ASP A 107 5.14 9.69 12.55
C ASP A 107 3.74 9.94 13.15
N PRO A 108 3.49 9.58 14.44
CA PRO A 108 2.18 9.68 15.06
C PRO A 108 1.66 11.12 15.16
N ASP A 109 2.55 12.12 15.15
CA ASP A 109 2.16 13.54 15.16
C ASP A 109 1.83 14.06 13.75
N ARG A 110 2.29 13.37 12.69
CA ARG A 110 1.98 13.67 11.28
C ARG A 110 0.96 12.73 10.64
N LEU A 111 0.66 11.61 11.28
CA LEU A 111 -0.50 10.78 11.02
C LEU A 111 -1.74 11.65 11.26
N ARG A 112 -2.20 12.36 10.22
CA ARG A 112 -3.50 13.03 10.27
C ARG A 112 -4.53 12.02 10.78
N GLU A 113 -5.53 12.47 11.53
CA GLU A 113 -6.59 11.61 12.10
C GLU A 113 -7.18 10.63 11.06
N ASP A 114 -7.22 11.02 9.78
CA ASP A 114 -7.66 10.19 8.65
C ASP A 114 -6.70 9.05 8.25
N LEU A 115 -5.38 9.21 8.44
CA LEU A 115 -4.37 8.17 8.20
C LEU A 115 -4.37 7.12 9.32
N TYR A 116 -4.69 7.54 10.54
CA TYR A 116 -4.95 6.63 11.65
C TYR A 116 -6.23 5.83 11.42
N ALA A 117 -7.29 6.45 10.91
CA ALA A 117 -8.52 5.75 10.52
C ALA A 117 -8.30 4.76 9.35
N LEU A 118 -7.38 5.06 8.42
CA LEU A 118 -6.94 4.11 7.39
C LEU A 118 -6.24 2.90 8.05
N LEU A 119 -5.33 3.12 9.00
CA LEU A 119 -4.69 2.03 9.76
C LEU A 119 -5.71 1.19 10.55
N GLU A 120 -6.65 1.83 11.24
CA GLU A 120 -7.76 1.15 11.96
C GLU A 120 -8.69 0.38 11.00
N ALA A 121 -8.83 0.81 9.75
CA ALA A 121 -9.57 0.09 8.71
C ALA A 121 -8.87 -1.20 8.22
N GLY A 122 -7.70 -1.53 8.77
CA GLY A 122 -7.05 -2.83 8.61
C GLY A 122 -5.78 -2.82 7.75
N PHE A 123 -5.13 -1.66 7.58
CA PHE A 123 -3.82 -1.61 6.93
C PHE A 123 -2.77 -2.28 7.83
N VAL A 124 -2.11 -3.32 7.31
CA VAL A 124 -0.91 -3.89 7.93
C VAL A 124 0.28 -3.03 7.50
N ALA A 125 0.97 -2.41 8.46
CA ALA A 125 2.23 -1.72 8.18
C ALA A 125 3.33 -2.77 7.99
N VAL A 126 4.06 -2.70 6.89
CA VAL A 126 5.08 -3.67 6.52
C VAL A 126 6.40 -2.93 6.32
N ASP A 127 7.44 -3.34 7.03
CA ASP A 127 8.77 -2.75 6.86
C ASP A 127 9.54 -3.35 5.66
N ARG A 128 10.80 -2.91 5.51
CA ARG A 128 11.71 -3.29 4.43
C ARG A 128 12.06 -4.80 4.40
N VAL A 129 11.72 -5.53 5.45
CA VAL A 129 11.93 -6.98 5.58
C VAL A 129 10.62 -7.76 5.67
N GLY A 130 9.49 -7.09 5.48
CA GLY A 130 8.17 -7.72 5.45
C GLY A 130 7.52 -7.93 6.80
N GLU A 131 8.15 -7.45 7.87
CA GLU A 131 7.62 -7.72 9.19
C GLU A 131 6.51 -6.71 9.49
N PRO A 132 5.39 -7.17 10.07
CA PRO A 132 4.34 -6.28 10.51
C PRO A 132 4.93 -5.33 11.56
N VAL A 133 4.92 -4.04 11.27
CA VAL A 133 5.32 -3.01 12.23
C VAL A 133 4.13 -2.77 13.14
N ALA A 134 4.31 -2.98 14.44
CA ALA A 134 3.34 -2.53 15.42
C ALA A 134 3.28 -0.99 15.35
N VAL A 135 2.13 -0.48 14.89
CA VAL A 135 1.80 0.94 14.86
C VAL A 135 1.21 1.36 16.20
#